data_AF-A0A7D5G6F4-F1
#
_entry.id   AF-A0A7D5G6F4-F1
#
_cell.length_a   1.000
_cell.length_b   1.000
_cell.length_c   1.000
_cell.angle_alpha   90.00
_cell.angle_beta   90.00
_cell.angle_gamma   90.00
#
_symmetry.space_group_name_H-M   'P 1'
#
loop_
_entity.id
_entity.type
_entity.pdbx_description
1 polymer ?
#
loop_
_entity_poly.entity_id
_entity_poly.type
_entity_poly.pdbx_seq_one_letter_code
_entity_poly.pdbx_strand_id
1 'polypeptide(L)' 'MAFIWNDESLAILRENAGILTTEQIAQLLHTNITAVRNMAYRLKLSLRHCCK' A
#
# COMPACT_ATOMS: atom_id res chain seq x y z
N MET A 1 8.82 -13.76 -7.57
CA MET A 1 8.09 -14.06 -6.32
C MET A 1 6.85 -13.20 -6.23
N ALA A 2 5.68 -13.79 -5.96
CA ALA A 2 4.48 -13.04 -5.62
C ALA A 2 4.52 -12.73 -4.11
N PHE A 3 4.37 -11.46 -3.74
CA PHE A 3 4.20 -11.06 -2.35
C PHE A 3 2.83 -11.54 -1.85
N ILE A 4 2.81 -12.26 -0.73
CA ILE A 4 1.59 -12.76 -0.12
C ILE A 4 1.02 -11.67 0.77
N TRP A 5 -0.21 -11.27 0.51
CA TRP A 5 -0.94 -10.31 1.35
C TRP A 5 -1.59 -11.04 2.52
N ASN A 6 -1.14 -10.72 3.73
CA ASN A 6 -1.72 -11.19 4.98
C ASN A 6 -2.55 -10.07 5.62
N ASP A 7 -3.40 -10.42 6.59
CA ASP A 7 -4.18 -9.44 7.36
C ASP A 7 -3.29 -8.35 8.00
N GLU A 8 -2.11 -8.69 8.51
CA GLU A 8 -1.16 -7.70 9.06
C GLU A 8 -0.66 -6.72 7.99
N SER A 9 -0.29 -7.21 6.80
CA SER A 9 0.20 -6.35 5.72
C SER A 9 -0.93 -5.52 5.10
N LEU A 10 -2.16 -6.04 5.11
CA LEU A 10 -3.37 -5.29 4.74
C LEU A 10 -3.71 -4.21 5.77
N ALA A 11 -3.55 -4.50 7.07
CA ALA A 11 -3.72 -3.53 8.15
C ALA A 11 -2.71 -2.40 8.02
N ILE A 12 -1.42 -2.73 7.84
CA ILE A 12 -0.36 -1.76 7.58
C ILE A 12 -0.69 -0.92 6.35
N LEU A 13 -1.08 -1.54 5.22
CA LEU A 13 -1.46 -0.81 4.02
C LEU A 13 -2.61 0.16 4.29
N ARG A 14 -3.62 -0.25 5.06
CA ARG A 14 -4.82 0.55 5.34
C ARG A 14 -4.57 1.69 6.33
N GLU A 15 -3.80 1.45 7.39
CA GLU A 15 -3.42 2.48 8.36
C GLU A 15 -2.50 3.53 7.72
N ASN A 16 -1.61 3.09 6.82
CA ASN A 16 -0.66 3.98 6.15
C ASN A 16 -1.23 4.60 4.86
N ALA A 17 -2.33 4.06 4.31
CA ALA A 17 -2.99 4.60 3.12
C ALA A 17 -3.54 6.01 3.39
N GLY A 18 -2.80 7.02 2.94
CA GLY A 18 -3.10 8.43 3.13
C GLY A 18 -2.19 9.16 4.13
N ILE A 19 -1.29 8.43 4.80
CA ILE A 19 -0.19 9.00 5.60
C ILE A 19 1.13 8.92 4.82
N LEU A 20 1.43 7.73 4.29
CA LEU A 20 2.66 7.44 3.55
C LEU A 20 2.41 7.31 2.06
N THR A 21 3.45 7.56 1.26
CA THR A 21 3.40 7.29 -0.17
C THR A 21 3.50 5.79 -0.46
N THR A 22 3.04 5.36 -1.63
CA THR A 22 3.13 3.95 -2.06
C THR A 22 4.56 3.42 -2.07
N GLU A 23 5.56 4.29 -2.27
CA GLU A 23 6.97 3.91 -2.24
C GLU A 23 7.46 3.59 -0.84
N GLN A 24 7.10 4.43 0.15
CA GLN A 24 7.44 4.19 1.55
C GLN A 24 6.77 2.92 2.07
N ILE A 25 5.50 2.70 1.72
CA ILE A 25 4.78 1.48 2.10
C ILE A 25 5.41 0.24 1.45
N ALA A 26 5.85 0.36 0.18
CA ALA A 26 6.53 -0.73 -0.51
C ALA A 26 7.87 -1.09 0.15
N GLN A 27 8.65 -0.09 0.59
CA GLN A 27 9.87 -0.31 1.36
C GLN A 27 9.57 -0.98 2.71
N LEU A 28 8.54 -0.50 3.42
CA LEU A 28 8.18 -0.99 4.75
C LEU A 28 7.71 -2.46 4.72
N LEU A 29 6.95 -2.82 3.68
CA LEU A 29 6.49 -4.19 3.43
C LEU A 29 7.51 -5.06 2.66
N HIS A 30 8.70 -4.52 2.33
CA HIS A 30 9.69 -5.18 1.48
C HIS A 30 9.09 -5.79 0.19
N THR A 31 8.20 -5.04 -0.44
CA THR A 31 7.41 -5.47 -1.60
C THR A 31 7.59 -4.51 -2.78
N ASN A 32 6.94 -4.81 -3.90
CA ASN A 32 7.00 -3.97 -5.09
C ASN A 32 5.96 -2.83 -5.00
N ILE A 33 6.37 -1.62 -5.40
CA ILE A 33 5.50 -0.44 -5.51
C ILE A 33 4.26 -0.76 -6.36
N THR A 34 4.45 -1.53 -7.44
CA THR A 34 3.37 -1.96 -8.32
C THR A 34 2.36 -2.87 -7.60
N ALA A 35 2.84 -3.75 -6.71
CA ALA A 35 1.99 -4.63 -5.93
C ALA A 35 1.16 -3.83 -4.92
N VAL A 36 1.78 -2.88 -4.21
CA VAL A 36 1.11 -1.96 -3.29
C VAL A 36 0.05 -1.13 -4.01
N ARG A 37 0.39 -0.57 -5.17
CA ARG A 37 -0.54 0.22 -5.99
C ARG A 37 -1.73 -0.62 -6.46
N ASN A 38 -1.47 -1.82 -7.00
CA ASN A 38 -2.53 -2.73 -7.42
C ASN A 38 -3.41 -3.14 -6.24
N MET A 39 -2.84 -3.36 -5.07
CA MET A 39 -3.61 -3.76 -3.90
C MET A 39 -4.43 -2.61 -3.33
N ALA A 40 -3.88 -1.41 -3.26
CA ALA A 40 -4.62 -0.21 -2.89
C ALA A 40 -5.79 0.05 -3.86
N TYR A 41 -5.57 -0.14 -5.17
CA TYR A 41 -6.62 -0.05 -6.18
C TYR A 41 -7.71 -1.10 -5.97
N ARG A 42 -7.34 -2.36 -5.73
CA ARG A 42 -8.28 -3.46 -5.46
C ARG A 42 -9.08 -3.23 -4.17
N LEU A 43 -8.46 -2.67 -3.14
CA LEU A 43 -9.11 -2.35 -1.87
C LEU A 43 -9.97 -1.08 -1.93
N LYS A 44 -10.02 -0.39 -3.09
CA LYS A 44 -10.66 0.92 -3.26
C LYS A 44 -10.26 1.91 -2.16
N LEU A 45 -9.05 1.74 -1.61
CA LEU A 45 -8.50 2.71 -0.68
C LEU A 45 -8.22 3.95 -1.50
N SER A 46 -8.96 5.02 -1.25
CA SER A 46 -8.62 6.34 -1.78
C SER A 46 -7.28 6.73 -1.15
N LEU A 47 -6.19 6.27 -1.77
CA LEU A 47 -4.88 6.89 -1.63
C LEU A 47 -5.11 8.31 -2.09
N ARG A 48 -5.32 9.21 -1.12
CA ARG A 48 -5.35 10.63 -1.39
C ARG A 48 -3.99 10.92 -2.01
N HIS A 49 -3.97 11.11 -3.32
CA HIS A 49 -3.07 12.07 -3.93
C HIS A 49 -3.42 13.38 -3.22
N CYS A 50 -2.82 13.61 -2.06
CA CYS A 50 -2.94 14.88 -1.39
C CYS A 50 -2.21 15.84 -2.31
N CYS A 51 -3.00 16.54 -3.11
CA CYS A 51 -2.60 17.74 -3.81
C CYS A 51 -2.08 18.71 -2.74
N LYS A 52 -0.76 18.79 -2.60
CA LYS A 52 -0.05 20.00 -2.18
C LYS A 52 1.43 19.85 -2.47
#